data_AF-A0A8J8GZH7-F1
#
_entry.id   AF-A0A8J8GZH7-F1
#
_cell.length_a   1.000
_cell.length_b   1.000
_cell.length_c   1.000
_cell.angle_alpha   90.00
_cell.angle_beta   90.00
_cell.angle_gamma   90.00
#
_symmetry.space_group_name_H-M   'P 1'
#
loop_
_entity.id
_entity.type
_entity.pdbx_description
1 polymer ?
#
loop_
_entity_poly.entity_id
_entity_poly.type
_entity_poly.pdbx_seq_one_letter_code
_entity_poly.pdbx_strand_id
1 'polypeptide(L)'
;MAAQWTVPDGLRTAPPRLPVEGLLPAFAAPADLRGKVVLVNFWTYTCVNWLRQLPYVRAWAHKYADHGLVVVGVHTPEFGFERDPANVARAVRSLRVDYPVVADDDHAIWTAFGTSAWPALYLADADGRIRRHYLGEGEYQQTESAIQALLLERGASGFDPAPVAVHPEGIEAPADWPTLRTAETYTGYQRATSFASPVFVSPDGLVRDRRHRYTAPAKLGLDSWALSGEWTAQPQAVVSDADGGRIAYRFHARDLHLVLAPATPGGSVRFRVRLDGGAPGPAHGLDVDADGNGVLDEPRLYQLIRQPGDIVDRTFDITFDDAGAGAYAFTFG
;
A
#
# COMPACT_ATOMS: atom_id res chain seq x y z
N MET A 1 33.80 -30.41 40.02
CA MET A 1 34.58 -29.73 38.98
C MET A 1 33.82 -29.89 37.67
N ALA A 2 33.06 -28.87 37.26
CA ALA A 2 32.36 -28.89 35.98
C ALA A 2 33.29 -28.25 34.94
N ALA A 3 33.64 -29.00 33.90
CA ALA A 3 34.48 -28.51 32.82
C ALA A 3 33.70 -27.44 32.02
N GLN A 4 34.19 -26.21 32.04
CA GLN A 4 33.77 -25.15 31.12
C GLN A 4 34.24 -25.54 29.71
N TRP A 5 33.28 -25.84 28.83
CA TRP A 5 33.52 -25.88 27.40
C TRP A 5 33.52 -24.44 26.88
N THR A 6 34.70 -23.88 26.65
CA THR A 6 34.86 -22.65 25.87
C THR A 6 34.86 -23.00 24.38
N VAL A 7 33.94 -22.39 23.62
CA VAL A 7 33.96 -22.45 22.16
C VAL A 7 35.21 -21.71 21.67
N PRO A 8 36.04 -22.30 20.79
CA PRO A 8 37.22 -21.62 20.26
C PRO A 8 36.84 -20.38 19.46
N ASP A 9 37.48 -19.24 19.75
CA ASP A 9 37.48 -18.07 18.86
C ASP A 9 38.07 -18.49 17.50
N GLY A 10 37.24 -18.59 16.47
CA GLY A 10 37.71 -18.93 15.12
C GLY A 10 36.69 -19.55 14.16
N LEU A 11 35.53 -20.02 14.63
CA LEU A 11 34.44 -20.44 13.73
C LEU A 11 33.46 -19.28 13.50
N ARG A 12 33.93 -18.23 12.80
CA ARG A 12 32.99 -17.41 12.03
C ARG A 12 32.52 -18.28 10.88
N THR A 13 31.44 -19.03 11.10
CA THR A 13 30.72 -19.65 10.00
C THR A 13 30.38 -18.52 9.03
N ALA A 14 30.90 -18.60 7.80
CA ALA A 14 30.43 -17.72 6.74
C ALA A 14 28.90 -17.81 6.73
N PRO A 15 28.17 -16.69 6.67
CA PRO A 15 26.72 -16.73 6.62
C PRO A 15 26.32 -17.68 5.48
N PRO A 16 25.31 -18.56 5.70
CA PRO A 16 24.90 -19.52 4.70
C PRO A 16 24.62 -18.78 3.39
N ARG A 17 25.24 -19.21 2.29
CA ARG A 17 25.02 -18.60 0.99
C ARG A 17 23.53 -18.70 0.66
N LEU A 18 22.92 -17.57 0.34
CA LEU A 18 21.53 -17.55 -0.13
C LEU A 18 21.39 -18.40 -1.39
N PRO A 19 20.29 -19.13 -1.59
CA PRO A 19 20.06 -19.89 -2.81
C PRO A 19 19.97 -18.95 -4.03
N VAL A 20 20.06 -19.52 -5.23
CA VAL A 20 19.71 -18.82 -6.47
C VAL A 20 18.28 -19.20 -6.81
N GLU A 21 17.40 -18.21 -6.90
CA GLU A 21 15.96 -18.38 -7.18
C GLU A 21 15.62 -18.03 -8.63
N GLY A 22 16.51 -17.32 -9.33
CA GLY A 22 16.31 -16.95 -10.73
C GLY A 22 17.39 -15.99 -11.23
N LEU A 23 17.16 -15.41 -12.40
CA LEU A 23 17.95 -14.30 -12.94
C LEU A 23 17.10 -13.04 -12.92
N LEU A 24 17.73 -11.90 -12.66
CA LEU A 24 17.11 -10.60 -12.80
C LEU A 24 16.68 -10.43 -14.27
N PRO A 25 15.37 -10.28 -14.55
CA PRO A 25 14.92 -10.01 -15.91
C PRO A 25 15.58 -8.76 -16.47
N ALA A 26 15.78 -8.71 -17.79
CA ALA A 26 16.22 -7.48 -18.43
C ALA A 26 15.10 -6.45 -18.40
N PHE A 27 15.35 -5.28 -17.81
CA PHE A 27 14.46 -4.13 -17.88
C PHE A 27 15.27 -2.84 -17.98
N ALA A 28 14.67 -1.79 -18.56
CA ALA A 28 15.30 -0.48 -18.69
C ALA A 28 15.33 0.21 -17.31
N ALA A 29 16.36 -0.08 -16.53
CA ALA A 29 16.59 0.59 -15.27
C ALA A 29 17.20 1.98 -15.50
N PRO A 30 16.78 3.01 -14.74
CA PRO A 30 17.40 4.34 -14.77
C PRO A 30 18.81 4.41 -14.12
N ALA A 31 19.49 3.27 -13.92
CA ALA A 31 20.81 3.16 -13.29
C ALA A 31 21.63 1.98 -13.87
N ASP A 32 22.97 2.05 -13.82
CA ASP A 32 23.83 0.90 -14.16
C ASP A 32 23.87 -0.12 -13.02
N LEU A 33 23.34 -1.31 -13.29
CA LEU A 33 23.16 -2.38 -12.30
C LEU A 33 24.33 -3.37 -12.26
N ARG A 34 25.27 -3.31 -13.21
CA ARG A 34 26.36 -4.30 -13.30
C ARG A 34 27.27 -4.25 -12.07
N GLY A 35 27.50 -5.41 -11.46
CA GLY A 35 28.38 -5.56 -10.29
C GLY A 35 27.81 -5.00 -8.99
N LYS A 36 26.52 -4.62 -8.96
CA LYS A 36 25.81 -4.06 -7.80
C LYS A 36 24.88 -5.10 -7.19
N VAL A 37 24.66 -5.02 -5.89
CA VAL A 37 23.50 -5.68 -5.27
C VAL A 37 22.28 -4.85 -5.64
N VAL A 38 21.22 -5.47 -6.15
CA VAL A 38 20.05 -4.77 -6.66
C VAL A 38 18.82 -5.19 -5.87
N LEU A 39 18.12 -4.23 -5.27
CA LEU A 39 16.79 -4.43 -4.68
C LEU A 39 15.73 -3.81 -5.59
N VAL A 40 14.96 -4.65 -6.26
CA VAL A 40 13.77 -4.23 -7.01
C VAL A 40 12.58 -4.26 -6.05
N ASN A 41 11.89 -3.13 -5.89
CA ASN A 41 10.65 -3.05 -5.11
C ASN A 41 9.48 -2.70 -6.03
N PHE A 42 8.46 -3.55 -6.08
CA PHE A 42 7.23 -3.31 -6.82
C PHE A 42 6.21 -2.63 -5.91
N TRP A 43 5.61 -1.56 -6.43
CA TRP A 43 4.76 -0.69 -5.65
C TRP A 43 3.72 0.03 -6.48
N THR A 44 2.69 0.52 -5.78
CA THR A 44 1.82 1.60 -6.24
C THR A 44 1.63 2.58 -5.08
N TYR A 45 1.47 3.87 -5.37
CA TYR A 45 1.51 4.90 -4.35
C TYR A 45 0.26 4.97 -3.47
N THR A 46 -0.83 4.29 -3.84
CA THR A 46 -2.04 4.20 -3.02
C THR A 46 -2.12 2.93 -2.16
N CYS A 47 -1.19 1.99 -2.34
CA CYS A 47 -1.15 0.75 -1.56
C CYS A 47 -0.66 1.02 -0.13
N VAL A 48 -1.54 0.87 0.86
CA VAL A 48 -1.19 1.05 2.28
C VAL A 48 -0.08 0.10 2.73
N ASN A 49 -0.02 -1.11 2.19
CA ASN A 49 1.00 -2.10 2.55
C ASN A 49 2.39 -1.66 2.05
N TRP A 50 2.48 -1.05 0.87
CA TRP A 50 3.73 -0.48 0.40
C TRP A 50 4.13 0.78 1.16
N LEU A 51 3.17 1.66 1.48
CA LEU A 51 3.44 2.86 2.29
C LEU A 51 4.07 2.51 3.65
N ARG A 52 3.69 1.37 4.24
CA ARG A 52 4.30 0.84 5.48
C ARG A 52 5.67 0.18 5.29
N GLN A 53 5.96 -0.32 4.09
CA GLN A 53 7.28 -0.83 3.71
C GLN A 53 8.28 0.27 3.32
N LEU A 54 7.79 1.38 2.76
CA LEU A 54 8.60 2.48 2.22
C LEU A 54 9.67 3.01 3.20
N PRO A 55 9.42 3.22 4.51
CA PRO A 55 10.43 3.69 5.46
C PRO A 55 11.68 2.82 5.49
N TYR A 56 11.51 1.49 5.42
CA TYR A 56 12.60 0.53 5.41
C TYR A 56 13.38 0.59 4.10
N VAL A 57 12.68 0.68 2.97
CA VAL A 57 13.30 0.77 1.64
C VAL A 57 14.12 2.06 1.50
N ARG A 58 13.58 3.21 1.97
CA ARG A 58 14.33 4.49 2.04
C ARG A 58 15.58 4.35 2.91
N ALA A 59 15.45 3.75 4.09
CA ALA A 59 16.56 3.56 5.02
C ALA A 59 17.67 2.66 4.44
N TRP A 60 17.31 1.55 3.79
CA TRP A 60 18.28 0.68 3.12
C TRP A 60 18.94 1.35 1.92
N ALA A 61 18.15 2.04 1.07
CA ALA A 61 18.67 2.77 -0.08
C ALA A 61 19.75 3.78 0.36
N HIS A 62 19.49 4.55 1.41
CA HIS A 62 20.45 5.49 1.96
C HIS A 62 21.66 4.79 2.60
N LYS A 63 21.42 3.87 3.54
CA LYS A 63 22.49 3.23 4.33
C LYS A 63 23.50 2.45 3.48
N TYR A 64 23.05 1.82 2.39
CA TYR A 64 23.88 0.90 1.62
C TYR A 64 24.27 1.41 0.22
N ALA A 65 23.87 2.62 -0.17
CA ALA A 65 24.20 3.20 -1.47
C ALA A 65 25.72 3.17 -1.76
N ASP A 66 26.52 3.71 -0.83
CA ASP A 66 27.98 3.79 -0.97
C ASP A 66 28.68 2.42 -0.88
N HIS A 67 27.97 1.41 -0.38
CA HIS A 67 28.47 0.04 -0.27
C HIS A 67 28.13 -0.83 -1.49
N GLY A 68 27.37 -0.29 -2.43
CA GLY A 68 27.06 -0.94 -3.71
C GLY A 68 25.67 -1.58 -3.78
N LEU A 69 24.73 -1.19 -2.90
CA LEU A 69 23.31 -1.45 -3.10
C LEU A 69 22.73 -0.41 -4.08
N VAL A 70 21.94 -0.87 -5.04
CA VAL A 70 21.06 -0.03 -5.85
C VAL A 70 19.62 -0.48 -5.61
N VAL A 71 18.76 0.45 -5.21
CA VAL A 71 17.33 0.22 -5.10
C VAL A 71 16.65 0.75 -6.36
N VAL A 72 15.76 -0.04 -6.96
CA VAL A 72 14.93 0.40 -8.09
C VAL A 72 13.46 0.19 -7.73
N GLY A 73 12.69 1.28 -7.70
CA GLY A 73 11.25 1.22 -7.54
C GLY A 73 10.56 0.99 -8.87
N VAL A 74 9.85 -0.13 -9.00
CA VAL A 74 8.98 -0.40 -10.16
C VAL A 74 7.56 -0.02 -9.76
N HIS A 75 7.10 1.13 -10.26
CA HIS A 75 5.73 1.58 -10.07
C HIS A 75 4.82 0.86 -11.07
N THR A 76 4.06 -0.12 -10.61
CA THR A 76 3.07 -0.84 -11.42
C THR A 76 1.67 -0.44 -10.95
N PRO A 77 0.85 0.21 -11.78
CA PRO A 77 -0.41 0.82 -11.35
C PRO A 77 -1.49 -0.23 -11.06
N GLU A 78 -2.17 -0.10 -9.93
CA GLU A 78 -3.39 -0.83 -9.59
C GLU A 78 -4.64 -0.18 -10.20
N PHE A 79 -4.68 1.15 -10.25
CA PHE A 79 -5.80 1.92 -10.78
C PHE A 79 -5.41 2.77 -12.00
N GLY A 80 -6.40 3.11 -12.83
CA GLY A 80 -6.18 3.86 -14.07
C GLY A 80 -5.51 5.23 -13.86
N PHE A 81 -5.83 5.94 -12.79
CA PHE A 81 -5.23 7.26 -12.49
C PHE A 81 -3.75 7.18 -12.10
N GLU A 82 -3.26 6.00 -11.72
CA GLU A 82 -1.86 5.78 -11.33
C GLU A 82 -0.93 5.67 -12.54
N ARG A 83 -1.49 5.56 -13.75
CA ARG A 83 -0.76 5.64 -15.04
C ARG A 83 -0.39 7.07 -15.41
N ASP A 84 -0.96 8.08 -14.73
CA ASP A 84 -0.62 9.47 -15.01
C ASP A 84 0.77 9.80 -14.41
N PRO A 85 1.78 10.09 -15.25
CA PRO A 85 3.13 10.40 -14.76
C PRO A 85 3.17 11.63 -13.85
N ALA A 86 2.22 12.57 -13.95
CA ALA A 86 2.14 13.71 -13.04
C ALA A 86 1.74 13.28 -11.61
N ASN A 87 0.84 12.30 -11.48
CA ASN A 87 0.44 11.73 -10.20
C ASN A 87 1.60 10.94 -9.58
N VAL A 88 2.24 10.07 -10.35
CA VAL A 88 3.41 9.29 -9.89
C VAL A 88 4.54 10.23 -9.47
N ALA A 89 4.87 11.25 -10.26
CA ALA A 89 5.92 12.21 -9.92
C ALA A 89 5.59 13.03 -8.67
N ARG A 90 4.32 13.38 -8.44
CA ARG A 90 3.88 14.04 -7.20
C ARG A 90 4.07 13.11 -6.01
N ALA A 91 3.65 11.85 -6.10
CA ALA A 91 3.80 10.86 -5.04
C ALA A 91 5.27 10.58 -4.71
N VAL A 92 6.13 10.39 -5.72
CA VAL A 92 7.59 10.20 -5.54
C VAL A 92 8.19 11.35 -4.72
N ARG A 93 7.82 12.60 -5.04
CA ARG A 93 8.30 13.78 -4.31
C ARG A 93 7.74 13.87 -2.89
N SER A 94 6.42 13.71 -2.72
CA SER A 94 5.77 13.87 -1.41
C SER A 94 6.19 12.79 -0.41
N LEU A 95 6.41 11.57 -0.90
CA LEU A 95 6.81 10.41 -0.10
C LEU A 95 8.33 10.28 0.07
N ARG A 96 9.11 11.21 -0.51
CA ARG A 96 10.58 11.25 -0.44
C ARG A 96 11.22 9.96 -0.95
N VAL A 97 10.78 9.53 -2.12
CA VAL A 97 11.36 8.40 -2.84
C VAL A 97 12.55 8.92 -3.65
N ASP A 98 13.75 8.84 -3.06
CA ASP A 98 14.98 9.37 -3.66
C ASP A 98 15.73 8.33 -4.50
N TYR A 99 15.39 7.05 -4.37
CA TYR A 99 15.94 6.00 -5.23
C TYR A 99 15.29 6.01 -6.61
N PRO A 100 15.98 5.54 -7.67
CA PRO A 100 15.44 5.56 -9.02
C PRO A 100 14.13 4.79 -9.17
N VAL A 101 13.18 5.37 -9.93
CA VAL A 101 11.85 4.80 -10.20
C VAL A 101 11.66 4.57 -11.69
N VAL A 102 11.03 3.45 -12.05
CA VAL A 102 10.54 3.16 -13.40
C VAL A 102 9.03 2.96 -13.36
N ALA A 103 8.32 3.57 -14.31
CA ALA A 103 6.89 3.34 -14.50
C ALA A 103 6.68 2.08 -15.34
N ASP A 104 5.84 1.16 -14.86
CA ASP A 104 5.51 -0.11 -15.48
C ASP A 104 4.02 -0.18 -15.80
N ASP A 105 3.54 0.81 -16.57
CA ASP A 105 2.12 1.00 -16.83
C ASP A 105 1.49 -0.25 -17.49
N ASP A 106 2.21 -0.87 -18.43
CA ASP A 106 1.73 -2.05 -19.16
C ASP A 106 2.01 -3.39 -18.43
N HIS A 107 2.47 -3.33 -17.17
CA HIS A 107 2.79 -4.50 -16.34
C HIS A 107 3.84 -5.43 -16.99
N ALA A 108 4.69 -4.89 -17.86
CA ALA A 108 5.69 -5.67 -18.59
C ALA A 108 6.79 -6.18 -17.65
N ILE A 109 7.28 -5.31 -16.76
CA ILE A 109 8.28 -5.66 -15.75
C ILE A 109 7.65 -6.57 -14.70
N TRP A 110 6.45 -6.23 -14.22
CA TRP A 110 5.64 -7.06 -13.31
C TRP A 110 5.52 -8.50 -13.82
N THR A 111 5.12 -8.67 -15.09
CA THR A 111 4.97 -9.99 -15.74
C THR A 111 6.31 -10.69 -15.89
N ALA A 112 7.38 -9.98 -16.25
CA ALA A 112 8.71 -10.55 -16.42
C ALA A 112 9.29 -11.11 -15.10
N PHE A 113 8.96 -10.49 -13.97
CA PHE A 113 9.32 -10.99 -12.63
C PHE A 113 8.37 -12.07 -12.10
N GLY A 114 7.27 -12.34 -12.80
CA GLY A 114 6.23 -13.27 -12.34
C GLY A 114 5.60 -12.85 -11.01
N THR A 115 5.57 -11.54 -10.73
CA THR A 115 5.05 -11.03 -9.47
C THR A 115 3.52 -10.98 -9.49
N SER A 116 2.89 -10.98 -8.32
CA SER A 116 1.43 -11.11 -8.19
C SER A 116 0.83 -10.33 -7.02
N ALA A 117 1.63 -9.53 -6.31
CA ALA A 117 1.20 -8.79 -5.14
C ALA A 117 1.97 -7.47 -4.97
N TRP A 118 1.30 -6.48 -4.37
CA TRP A 118 1.94 -5.28 -3.85
C TRP A 118 2.00 -5.32 -2.31
N PRO A 119 3.09 -4.86 -1.68
CA PRO A 119 4.40 -4.68 -2.29
C PRO A 119 5.08 -6.01 -2.61
N ALA A 120 6.12 -5.99 -3.44
CA ALA A 120 7.01 -7.15 -3.63
C ALA A 120 8.47 -6.71 -3.70
N LEU A 121 9.37 -7.48 -3.09
CA LEU A 121 10.80 -7.26 -3.09
C LEU A 121 11.52 -8.40 -3.81
N TYR A 122 12.45 -8.06 -4.70
CA TYR A 122 13.37 -9.01 -5.33
C TYR A 122 14.79 -8.51 -5.15
N LEU A 123 15.63 -9.33 -4.53
CA LEU A 123 17.03 -9.01 -4.23
C LEU A 123 17.94 -9.85 -5.12
N ALA A 124 18.72 -9.17 -5.95
CA ALA A 124 19.72 -9.77 -6.82
C ALA A 124 21.15 -9.47 -6.37
N ASP A 125 22.06 -10.43 -6.58
CA ASP A 125 23.49 -10.25 -6.34
C ASP A 125 24.18 -9.48 -7.49
N ALA A 126 25.50 -9.26 -7.33
CA ALA A 126 26.34 -8.53 -8.28
C ALA A 126 26.42 -9.16 -9.69
N ASP A 127 26.07 -10.44 -9.82
CA ASP A 127 26.01 -11.16 -11.08
C ASP A 127 24.60 -11.16 -11.70
N GLY A 128 23.65 -10.46 -11.07
CA GLY A 128 22.26 -10.39 -11.53
C GLY A 128 21.46 -11.66 -11.24
N ARG A 129 21.88 -12.51 -10.29
CA ARG A 129 21.06 -13.66 -9.85
C ARG A 129 20.14 -13.22 -8.75
N ILE A 130 18.85 -13.53 -8.85
CA ILE A 130 17.89 -13.33 -7.75
C ILE A 130 18.26 -14.32 -6.65
N ARG A 131 18.51 -13.80 -5.45
CA ARG A 131 18.93 -14.57 -4.27
C ARG A 131 17.88 -14.62 -3.18
N ARG A 132 16.85 -13.76 -3.30
CA ARG A 132 15.67 -13.75 -2.45
C ARG A 132 14.56 -12.95 -3.11
N HIS A 133 13.32 -13.36 -2.89
CA HIS A 133 12.15 -12.52 -3.08
C HIS A 133 11.18 -12.63 -1.90
N TYR A 134 10.35 -11.61 -1.72
CA TYR A 134 9.29 -11.59 -0.72
C TYR A 134 8.08 -10.84 -1.27
N LEU A 135 6.90 -11.46 -1.18
CA LEU A 135 5.63 -10.87 -1.62
C LEU A 135 4.83 -10.46 -0.39
N GLY A 136 4.38 -9.20 -0.36
CA GLY A 136 3.63 -8.61 0.74
C GLY A 136 4.47 -7.74 1.68
N GLU A 137 3.83 -7.28 2.75
CA GLU A 137 4.41 -6.42 3.77
C GLU A 137 5.05 -7.22 4.89
N GLY A 138 6.28 -6.87 5.27
CA GLY A 138 7.01 -7.53 6.36
C GLY A 138 8.41 -7.99 5.96
N GLU A 139 8.93 -8.95 6.72
CA GLU A 139 10.28 -9.54 6.59
C GLU A 139 11.43 -8.52 6.45
N TYR A 140 11.31 -7.37 7.10
CA TYR A 140 12.27 -6.28 6.97
C TYR A 140 13.67 -6.67 7.46
N GLN A 141 13.77 -7.28 8.65
CA GLN A 141 15.06 -7.70 9.22
C GLN A 141 15.74 -8.78 8.37
N GLN A 142 14.96 -9.73 7.86
CA GLN A 142 15.46 -10.78 6.98
C GLN A 142 15.97 -10.18 5.66
N THR A 143 15.28 -9.16 5.14
CA THR A 143 15.64 -8.45 3.90
C THR A 143 16.90 -7.65 4.05
N GLU A 144 17.03 -6.89 5.13
CA GLU A 144 18.27 -6.21 5.43
C GLU A 144 19.43 -7.19 5.63
N SER A 145 19.20 -8.30 6.33
CA SER A 145 20.23 -9.33 6.54
C SER A 145 20.69 -9.94 5.22
N ALA A 146 19.77 -10.18 4.27
CA ALA A 146 20.09 -10.65 2.93
C ALA A 146 20.87 -9.61 2.12
N ILE A 147 20.48 -8.33 2.20
CA ILE A 147 21.23 -7.21 1.60
C ILE A 147 22.67 -7.20 2.11
N GLN A 148 22.86 -7.20 3.44
CA GLN A 148 24.19 -7.20 4.07
C GLN A 148 25.01 -8.42 3.64
N ALA A 149 24.41 -9.61 3.56
CA ALA A 149 25.09 -10.82 3.12
C ALA A 149 25.61 -10.71 1.68
N LEU A 150 24.80 -10.21 0.74
CA LEU A 150 25.22 -10.05 -0.66
C LEU A 150 26.25 -8.93 -0.84
N LEU A 151 26.17 -7.87 -0.02
CA LEU A 151 27.20 -6.82 0.02
C LEU A 151 28.54 -7.38 0.50
N LEU A 152 28.55 -8.21 1.54
CA LEU A 152 29.77 -8.90 2.00
C LEU A 152 30.29 -9.90 0.95
N GLU A 153 29.40 -10.62 0.27
CA GLU A 153 29.78 -11.62 -0.75
C GLU A 153 30.52 -10.97 -1.93
N ARG A 154 30.19 -9.72 -2.29
CA ARG A 154 30.94 -8.91 -3.27
C ARG A 154 32.15 -8.16 -2.71
N GLY A 155 32.50 -8.37 -1.45
CA GLY A 155 33.64 -7.75 -0.79
C GLY A 155 33.42 -6.32 -0.28
N ALA A 156 32.18 -5.85 -0.15
CA ALA A 156 31.91 -4.58 0.53
C ALA A 156 32.16 -4.73 2.04
N SER A 157 32.60 -3.65 2.68
CA SER A 157 32.86 -3.59 4.11
C SER A 157 32.60 -2.18 4.65
N GLY A 158 32.65 -2.02 5.97
CA GLY A 158 32.60 -0.70 6.62
C GLY A 158 31.20 -0.10 6.80
N PHE A 159 30.13 -0.85 6.49
CA PHE A 159 28.77 -0.49 6.88
C PHE A 159 28.46 -0.99 8.30
N ASP A 160 27.57 -0.30 9.00
CA ASP A 160 27.06 -0.73 10.30
C ASP A 160 26.20 -2.01 10.15
N PRO A 161 26.57 -3.14 10.80
CA PRO A 161 25.80 -4.38 10.73
C PRO A 161 24.48 -4.33 11.53
N ALA A 162 24.30 -3.37 12.45
CA ALA A 162 23.05 -3.22 13.17
C ALA A 162 21.89 -2.94 12.19
N PRO A 163 20.71 -3.57 12.31
CA PRO A 163 19.57 -3.26 11.45
C PRO A 163 19.18 -1.78 11.46
N VAL A 164 18.58 -1.27 10.39
CA VAL A 164 18.05 0.09 10.37
C VAL A 164 17.01 0.28 11.46
N ALA A 165 17.17 1.34 12.25
CA ALA A 165 16.14 1.80 13.16
C ALA A 165 15.19 2.71 12.39
N VAL A 166 13.94 2.27 12.21
CA VAL A 166 12.88 3.09 11.62
C VAL A 166 11.78 3.32 12.65
N HIS A 167 11.25 4.54 12.66
CA HIS A 167 10.15 4.95 13.51
C HIS A 167 9.02 5.47 12.61
N PRO A 168 8.30 4.56 11.92
CA PRO A 168 7.25 4.96 11.01
C PRO A 168 6.07 5.57 11.76
N GLU A 169 5.52 6.65 11.22
CA GLU A 169 4.42 7.41 11.79
C GLU A 169 3.30 7.60 10.77
N GLY A 170 2.14 8.07 11.25
CA GLY A 170 1.03 8.40 10.37
C GLY A 170 0.57 7.21 9.51
N ILE A 171 0.50 7.41 8.19
CA ILE A 171 0.11 6.39 7.22
C ILE A 171 1.17 5.28 7.05
N GLU A 172 2.43 5.58 7.32
CA GLU A 172 3.55 4.63 7.21
C GLU A 172 3.63 3.70 8.44
N ALA A 173 2.91 4.03 9.53
CA ALA A 173 2.89 3.23 10.74
C ALA A 173 2.35 1.81 10.47
N PRO A 174 2.93 0.76 11.09
CA PRO A 174 2.53 -0.62 10.85
C PRO A 174 1.07 -0.84 11.24
N ALA A 175 0.41 -1.78 10.57
CA ALA A 175 -0.91 -2.18 11.00
C ALA A 175 -0.91 -2.77 12.41
N ASP A 176 -2.05 -2.71 13.08
CA ASP A 176 -2.33 -3.51 14.25
C ASP A 176 -2.63 -4.98 13.87
N TRP A 177 -1.59 -5.67 13.37
CA TRP A 177 -1.71 -7.06 12.88
C TRP A 177 -2.40 -8.05 13.82
N PRO A 178 -2.20 -7.99 15.16
CA PRO A 178 -2.90 -8.89 16.07
C PRO A 178 -4.43 -8.74 16.02
N THR A 179 -4.95 -7.56 15.71
CA THR A 179 -6.39 -7.25 15.73
C THR A 179 -6.99 -7.07 14.34
N LEU A 180 -6.20 -6.79 13.31
CA LEU A 180 -6.70 -6.61 11.95
C LEU A 180 -7.48 -7.86 11.46
N ARG A 181 -8.73 -7.68 11.03
CA ARG A 181 -9.58 -8.74 10.48
C ARG A 181 -10.16 -8.40 9.11
N THR A 182 -10.53 -7.14 8.88
CA THR A 182 -11.10 -6.72 7.60
C THR A 182 -10.03 -6.71 6.51
N ALA A 183 -10.35 -7.32 5.38
CA ALA A 183 -9.50 -7.33 4.19
C ALA A 183 -9.82 -6.16 3.25
N GLU A 184 -8.89 -5.86 2.35
CA GLU A 184 -9.09 -4.88 1.28
C GLU A 184 -10.39 -5.13 0.50
N THR A 185 -11.13 -4.06 0.23
CA THR A 185 -12.43 -4.13 -0.45
C THR A 185 -12.48 -3.14 -1.61
N TYR A 186 -12.55 -3.67 -2.84
CA TYR A 186 -12.75 -2.88 -4.05
C TYR A 186 -14.22 -2.45 -4.20
N THR A 187 -14.42 -1.28 -4.78
CA THR A 187 -15.77 -0.74 -5.01
C THR A 187 -16.19 -0.81 -6.48
N GLY A 188 -15.23 -0.84 -7.42
CA GLY A 188 -15.49 -1.03 -8.84
C GLY A 188 -15.99 -2.43 -9.20
N TYR A 189 -16.91 -2.52 -10.14
CA TYR A 189 -17.63 -3.78 -10.43
C TYR A 189 -16.74 -4.92 -10.95
N GLN A 190 -15.49 -4.66 -11.36
CA GLN A 190 -14.57 -5.72 -11.78
C GLN A 190 -14.09 -6.59 -10.61
N ARG A 191 -13.98 -6.00 -9.41
CA ARG A 191 -13.39 -6.64 -8.22
C ARG A 191 -14.25 -6.52 -6.97
N ALA A 192 -15.37 -5.77 -7.05
CA ALA A 192 -16.25 -5.54 -5.94
C ALA A 192 -16.82 -6.83 -5.35
N THR A 193 -16.79 -6.90 -4.02
CA THR A 193 -17.38 -7.96 -3.21
C THR A 193 -18.11 -7.34 -2.02
N SER A 194 -18.99 -8.11 -1.38
CA SER A 194 -19.70 -7.70 -0.15
C SER A 194 -20.50 -6.39 -0.24
N PHE A 195 -20.99 -6.05 -1.44
CA PHE A 195 -21.87 -4.92 -1.65
C PHE A 195 -23.30 -5.23 -1.16
N ALA A 196 -23.88 -4.31 -0.39
CA ALA A 196 -25.10 -4.57 0.38
C ALA A 196 -26.29 -3.64 0.06
N SER A 197 -26.16 -2.69 -0.86
CA SER A 197 -27.34 -1.91 -1.28
C SER A 197 -28.28 -2.79 -2.12
N PRO A 198 -29.56 -2.92 -1.76
CA PRO A 198 -30.50 -3.77 -2.48
C PRO A 198 -30.80 -3.19 -3.86
N VAL A 199 -30.44 -3.95 -4.91
CA VAL A 199 -30.79 -3.64 -6.29
C VAL A 199 -31.27 -4.91 -6.97
N PHE A 200 -32.53 -4.95 -7.37
CA PHE A 200 -33.15 -6.15 -7.96
C PHE A 200 -32.81 -6.36 -9.44
N VAL A 201 -32.12 -5.41 -10.08
CA VAL A 201 -31.81 -5.43 -11.52
C VAL A 201 -30.39 -5.94 -11.84
N SER A 202 -29.59 -6.28 -10.83
CA SER A 202 -28.20 -6.75 -11.00
C SER A 202 -27.86 -7.81 -9.93
N PRO A 203 -27.27 -8.97 -10.30
CA PRO A 203 -26.97 -10.04 -9.34
C PRO A 203 -26.00 -9.66 -8.22
N ASP A 204 -25.06 -8.76 -8.54
CA ASP A 204 -24.04 -8.19 -7.65
C ASP A 204 -24.49 -6.87 -6.98
N GLY A 205 -25.74 -6.44 -7.24
CA GLY A 205 -26.30 -5.19 -6.75
C GLY A 205 -25.78 -3.92 -7.43
N LEU A 206 -24.69 -3.97 -8.22
CA LEU A 206 -24.11 -2.80 -8.88
C LEU A 206 -24.65 -2.61 -10.30
N VAL A 207 -25.28 -1.47 -10.56
CA VAL A 207 -25.68 -1.06 -11.92
C VAL A 207 -24.46 -0.50 -12.65
N ARG A 208 -23.93 -1.30 -13.58
CA ARG A 208 -22.69 -1.02 -14.31
C ARG A 208 -22.84 0.13 -15.31
N ASP A 209 -21.87 1.04 -15.31
CA ASP A 209 -21.63 2.13 -16.26
C ASP A 209 -22.85 3.04 -16.51
N ARG A 210 -23.77 3.08 -15.56
CA ARG A 210 -24.96 3.91 -15.61
C ARG A 210 -25.26 4.48 -14.24
N ARG A 211 -25.63 5.76 -14.24
CA ARG A 211 -26.16 6.45 -13.07
C ARG A 211 -27.33 5.68 -12.49
N HIS A 212 -27.28 5.44 -11.18
CA HIS A 212 -28.32 4.77 -10.44
C HIS A 212 -28.44 5.33 -9.03
N ARG A 213 -29.67 5.35 -8.50
CA ARG A 213 -29.94 5.72 -7.12
C ARG A 213 -29.88 4.50 -6.22
N TYR A 214 -28.93 4.49 -5.30
CA TYR A 214 -28.79 3.46 -4.28
C TYR A 214 -29.38 3.91 -2.94
N THR A 215 -29.75 2.94 -2.12
CA THR A 215 -30.16 3.12 -0.72
C THR A 215 -29.39 2.13 0.13
N ALA A 216 -28.73 2.57 1.20
CA ALA A 216 -28.05 1.65 2.12
C ALA A 216 -29.09 0.93 3.01
N PRO A 217 -28.85 -0.34 3.38
CA PRO A 217 -29.68 -1.03 4.35
C PRO A 217 -29.57 -0.38 5.73
N ALA A 218 -30.58 -0.58 6.58
CA ALA A 218 -30.58 -0.04 7.94
C ALA A 218 -29.46 -0.61 8.84
N LYS A 219 -28.94 -1.80 8.50
CA LYS A 219 -27.82 -2.46 9.20
C LYS A 219 -26.90 -3.10 8.17
N LEU A 220 -25.59 -2.91 8.35
CA LEU A 220 -24.56 -3.61 7.60
C LEU A 220 -24.02 -4.81 8.40
N GLY A 221 -23.76 -5.90 7.69
CA GLY A 221 -22.91 -6.99 8.19
C GLY A 221 -21.46 -6.53 8.28
N LEU A 222 -20.64 -7.23 9.07
CA LEU A 222 -19.19 -7.02 9.08
C LEU A 222 -18.62 -7.28 7.69
N ASP A 223 -17.59 -6.51 7.31
CA ASP A 223 -16.91 -6.56 6.01
C ASP A 223 -17.85 -6.33 4.81
N SER A 224 -18.91 -5.53 5.03
CA SER A 224 -19.89 -5.18 4.00
C SER A 224 -20.00 -3.66 3.85
N TRP A 225 -20.30 -3.22 2.62
CA TRP A 225 -20.41 -1.81 2.27
C TRP A 225 -21.64 -1.52 1.43
N ALA A 226 -22.09 -0.28 1.45
CA ALA A 226 -23.28 0.15 0.74
C ALA A 226 -23.17 1.60 0.26
N LEU A 227 -23.94 1.90 -0.78
CA LEU A 227 -24.11 3.24 -1.33
C LEU A 227 -25.49 3.80 -0.97
N SER A 228 -25.55 5.12 -0.77
CA SER A 228 -26.78 5.92 -0.78
C SER A 228 -26.60 7.14 -1.67
N GLY A 229 -27.64 7.51 -2.43
CA GLY A 229 -27.58 8.64 -3.36
C GLY A 229 -27.39 8.19 -4.81
N GLU A 230 -27.01 9.12 -5.68
CA GLU A 230 -26.82 8.90 -7.11
C GLU A 230 -25.36 8.56 -7.41
N TRP A 231 -25.13 7.37 -7.97
CA TRP A 231 -23.79 6.86 -8.24
C TRP A 231 -23.72 6.14 -9.59
N THR A 232 -22.55 6.16 -10.20
CA THR A 232 -22.19 5.30 -11.33
C THR A 232 -21.12 4.33 -10.89
N ALA A 233 -21.39 3.02 -10.98
CA ALA A 233 -20.40 1.98 -10.76
C ALA A 233 -19.60 1.76 -12.05
N GLN A 234 -18.33 2.10 -12.01
CA GLN A 234 -17.34 1.94 -13.08
C GLN A 234 -16.52 0.66 -12.87
N PRO A 235 -15.68 0.23 -13.84
CA PRO A 235 -14.90 -0.99 -13.68
C PRO A 235 -14.05 -1.02 -12.42
N GLN A 236 -13.40 0.09 -12.08
CA GLN A 236 -12.42 0.21 -10.98
C GLN A 236 -12.90 1.03 -9.78
N ALA A 237 -14.02 1.74 -9.90
CA ALA A 237 -14.49 2.70 -8.89
C ALA A 237 -16.00 2.82 -8.85
N VAL A 238 -16.52 3.46 -7.81
CA VAL A 238 -17.85 4.07 -7.79
C VAL A 238 -17.69 5.58 -7.75
N VAL A 239 -18.45 6.29 -8.58
CA VAL A 239 -18.35 7.75 -8.73
C VAL A 239 -19.67 8.42 -8.34
N SER A 240 -19.63 9.43 -7.48
CA SER A 240 -20.83 10.17 -7.09
C SER A 240 -21.31 11.06 -8.23
N ASP A 241 -22.57 10.91 -8.64
CA ASP A 241 -23.20 11.67 -9.73
C ASP A 241 -23.99 12.89 -9.23
N ALA A 242 -24.15 13.02 -7.91
CA ALA A 242 -24.83 14.13 -7.26
C ALA A 242 -24.28 14.37 -5.85
N ASP A 243 -24.55 15.57 -5.36
CA ASP A 243 -24.31 16.02 -4.00
C ASP A 243 -24.97 15.09 -2.97
N GLY A 244 -24.31 14.92 -1.82
CA GLY A 244 -24.79 14.07 -0.74
C GLY A 244 -24.65 12.56 -0.99
N GLY A 245 -23.88 12.15 -2.01
CA GLY A 245 -23.51 10.75 -2.19
C GLY A 245 -22.83 10.20 -0.94
N ARG A 246 -23.31 9.08 -0.41
CA ARG A 246 -22.76 8.44 0.80
C ARG A 246 -22.30 7.02 0.55
N ILE A 247 -21.15 6.66 1.11
CA ILE A 247 -20.66 5.28 1.23
C ILE A 247 -20.65 4.91 2.72
N ALA A 248 -21.18 3.74 3.05
CA ALA A 248 -21.15 3.17 4.40
C ALA A 248 -20.37 1.85 4.37
N TYR A 249 -19.59 1.58 5.41
CA TYR A 249 -18.80 0.35 5.56
C TYR A 249 -18.80 -0.09 7.03
N ARG A 250 -18.97 -1.38 7.31
CA ARG A 250 -18.75 -1.92 8.67
C ARG A 250 -17.51 -2.81 8.72
N PHE A 251 -16.54 -2.46 9.57
CA PHE A 251 -15.18 -3.04 9.56
C PHE A 251 -14.68 -3.37 10.97
N HIS A 252 -13.59 -4.14 11.02
CA HIS A 252 -12.78 -4.47 12.19
C HIS A 252 -11.29 -4.30 11.87
N ALA A 253 -10.77 -3.11 12.16
CA ALA A 253 -9.37 -2.70 11.99
C ALA A 253 -9.09 -1.45 12.85
N ARG A 254 -7.82 -1.17 13.16
CA ARG A 254 -7.45 0.09 13.84
C ARG A 254 -7.64 1.26 12.89
N ASP A 255 -7.10 1.14 11.68
CA ASP A 255 -7.13 2.17 10.66
C ASP A 255 -8.11 1.78 9.55
N LEU A 256 -8.92 2.74 9.10
CA LEU A 256 -9.66 2.64 7.84
C LEU A 256 -9.16 3.73 6.89
N HIS A 257 -8.78 3.29 5.70
CA HIS A 257 -8.37 4.15 4.60
C HIS A 257 -9.31 3.97 3.40
N LEU A 258 -9.35 4.99 2.55
CA LEU A 258 -10.07 4.93 1.29
C LEU A 258 -9.21 5.53 0.18
N VAL A 259 -9.01 4.78 -0.90
CA VAL A 259 -8.41 5.29 -2.12
C VAL A 259 -9.47 6.11 -2.85
N LEU A 260 -9.21 7.42 -2.95
CA LEU A 260 -10.11 8.38 -3.56
C LEU A 260 -9.40 9.13 -4.69
N ALA A 261 -10.16 9.50 -5.72
CA ALA A 261 -9.72 10.46 -6.72
C ALA A 261 -10.89 11.37 -7.14
N PRO A 262 -10.65 12.68 -7.37
CA PRO A 262 -11.63 13.52 -8.04
C PRO A 262 -11.91 12.99 -9.45
N ALA A 263 -13.19 12.94 -9.85
CA ALA A 263 -13.60 12.48 -11.18
C ALA A 263 -13.11 13.40 -12.31
N THR A 264 -12.81 14.67 -11.98
CA THR A 264 -12.21 15.65 -12.90
C THR A 264 -10.82 16.01 -12.39
N PRO A 265 -9.77 15.99 -13.25
CA PRO A 265 -8.43 16.42 -12.86
C PRO A 265 -8.44 17.85 -12.29
N GLY A 266 -7.81 18.04 -11.12
CA GLY A 266 -7.81 19.32 -10.40
C GLY A 266 -9.14 19.67 -9.72
N GLY A 267 -10.12 18.78 -9.74
CA GLY A 267 -11.36 18.90 -8.98
C GLY A 267 -11.12 18.77 -7.48
N SER A 268 -12.03 19.36 -6.70
CA SER A 268 -12.02 19.27 -5.25
C SER A 268 -13.44 18.98 -4.76
N VAL A 269 -13.59 18.02 -3.86
CA VAL A 269 -14.87 17.60 -3.27
C VAL A 269 -14.71 17.57 -1.76
N ARG A 270 -15.51 18.38 -1.05
CA ARG A 270 -15.55 18.30 0.42
C ARG A 270 -16.31 17.05 0.83
N PHE A 271 -15.90 16.45 1.93
CA PHE A 271 -16.60 15.30 2.49
C PHE A 271 -16.70 15.37 4.00
N ARG A 272 -17.64 14.61 4.55
CA ARG A 272 -17.83 14.41 5.98
C ARG A 272 -17.88 12.93 6.32
N VAL A 273 -17.00 12.51 7.22
CA VAL A 273 -16.93 11.18 7.83
C VAL A 273 -17.74 11.14 9.11
N ARG A 274 -18.38 10.00 9.35
CA ARG A 274 -18.98 9.63 10.63
C ARG A 274 -18.52 8.24 11.04
N LEU A 275 -18.45 8.03 12.35
CA LEU A 275 -18.15 6.76 12.97
C LEU A 275 -19.27 6.43 13.98
N ASP A 276 -19.93 5.30 13.78
CA ASP A 276 -21.14 4.85 14.49
C ASP A 276 -22.24 5.93 14.55
N GLY A 277 -22.39 6.68 13.45
CA GLY A 277 -23.39 7.74 13.30
C GLY A 277 -23.00 9.10 13.91
N GLY A 278 -21.90 9.18 14.66
CA GLY A 278 -21.35 10.40 15.25
C GLY A 278 -20.10 10.93 14.53
N ALA A 279 -19.57 12.07 14.99
CA ALA A 279 -18.26 12.54 14.55
C ALA A 279 -17.15 11.59 15.04
N PRO A 280 -16.03 11.42 14.29
CA PRO A 280 -14.97 10.50 14.68
C PRO A 280 -14.26 10.90 15.97
N GLY A 281 -14.23 12.19 16.33
CA GLY A 281 -13.60 12.67 17.56
C GLY A 281 -12.13 12.23 17.61
N PRO A 282 -11.62 11.71 18.73
CA PRO A 282 -10.25 11.20 18.84
C PRO A 282 -9.88 10.06 17.88
N ALA A 283 -10.86 9.45 17.20
CA ALA A 283 -10.63 8.39 16.23
C ALA A 283 -10.43 8.89 14.79
N HIS A 284 -10.33 10.21 14.58
CA HIS A 284 -10.10 10.78 13.25
C HIS A 284 -8.74 10.33 12.70
N GLY A 285 -8.69 10.04 11.40
CA GLY A 285 -7.44 9.80 10.68
C GLY A 285 -6.70 11.10 10.34
N LEU A 286 -5.57 10.98 9.65
CA LEU A 286 -4.76 12.15 9.27
C LEU A 286 -5.46 13.11 8.30
N ASP A 287 -6.38 12.58 7.48
CA ASP A 287 -6.99 13.33 6.39
C ASP A 287 -8.38 13.89 6.72
N VAL A 288 -8.73 13.84 8.01
CA VAL A 288 -10.05 14.21 8.52
C VAL A 288 -9.86 14.93 9.86
N ASP A 289 -10.60 16.01 10.10
CA ASP A 289 -10.64 16.64 11.42
C ASP A 289 -11.50 15.85 12.43
N ALA A 290 -11.47 16.24 13.71
CA ALA A 290 -12.23 15.57 14.77
C ALA A 290 -13.76 15.64 14.57
N ASP A 291 -14.26 16.63 13.82
CA ASP A 291 -15.67 16.78 13.46
C ASP A 291 -16.06 15.95 12.22
N GLY A 292 -15.08 15.31 11.59
CA GLY A 292 -15.25 14.44 10.43
C GLY A 292 -15.08 15.12 9.09
N ASN A 293 -14.69 16.40 9.02
CA ASN A 293 -14.57 17.09 7.74
C ASN A 293 -13.21 16.81 7.07
N GLY A 294 -13.22 16.67 5.75
CA GLY A 294 -12.03 16.51 4.92
C GLY A 294 -12.26 16.99 3.48
N VAL A 295 -11.20 16.95 2.68
CA VAL A 295 -11.23 17.39 1.28
C VAL A 295 -10.56 16.34 0.40
N LEU A 296 -11.27 15.92 -0.64
CA LEU A 296 -10.74 15.14 -1.74
C LEU A 296 -10.28 16.11 -2.83
N ASP A 297 -8.97 16.18 -3.07
CA ASP A 297 -8.33 17.12 -4.00
C ASP A 297 -7.25 16.46 -4.86
N GLU A 298 -6.84 15.24 -4.51
CA GLU A 298 -5.82 14.49 -5.23
C GLU A 298 -6.18 12.99 -5.31
N PRO A 299 -5.79 12.30 -6.38
CA PRO A 299 -5.83 10.84 -6.42
C PRO A 299 -4.78 10.28 -5.47
N ARG A 300 -5.20 9.76 -4.30
CA ARG A 300 -4.32 9.11 -3.30
C ARG A 300 -5.09 8.25 -2.31
N LEU A 301 -4.35 7.61 -1.40
CA LEU A 301 -4.91 7.01 -0.20
C LEU A 301 -5.21 8.09 0.86
N TYR A 302 -6.40 8.05 1.43
CA TYR A 302 -6.83 8.90 2.55
C TYR A 302 -7.00 8.06 3.82
N GLN A 303 -6.31 8.38 4.91
CA GLN A 303 -6.55 7.80 6.23
C GLN A 303 -7.70 8.53 6.91
N LEU A 304 -8.84 7.84 7.01
CA LEU A 304 -10.09 8.46 7.46
C LEU A 304 -10.36 8.20 8.94
N ILE A 305 -10.02 7.00 9.43
CA ILE A 305 -10.19 6.59 10.83
C ILE A 305 -8.89 6.00 11.36
N ARG A 306 -8.58 6.28 12.61
CA ARG A 306 -7.59 5.58 13.45
C ARG A 306 -8.17 5.41 14.85
N GLN A 307 -8.65 4.21 15.16
CA GLN A 307 -9.26 3.92 16.46
C GLN A 307 -8.23 4.01 17.60
N PRO A 308 -8.53 4.73 18.70
CA PRO A 308 -7.72 4.69 19.91
C PRO A 308 -8.14 3.52 20.80
N GLY A 309 -7.19 3.00 21.60
CA GLY A 309 -7.48 1.95 22.58
C GLY A 309 -7.79 0.60 21.94
N ASP A 310 -8.77 -0.12 22.51
CA ASP A 310 -9.14 -1.46 22.06
C ASP A 310 -9.85 -1.41 20.70
N ILE A 311 -9.42 -2.29 19.78
CA ILE A 311 -9.98 -2.37 18.43
C ILE A 311 -11.27 -3.17 18.44
N VAL A 312 -12.34 -2.54 17.97
CA VAL A 312 -13.68 -3.12 17.91
C VAL A 312 -14.31 -2.90 16.54
N ASP A 313 -15.39 -3.63 16.25
CA ASP A 313 -16.19 -3.43 15.05
C ASP A 313 -16.79 -2.02 15.04
N ARG A 314 -16.65 -1.29 13.93
CA ARG A 314 -17.24 0.05 13.76
C ARG A 314 -18.04 0.15 12.47
N THR A 315 -19.01 1.05 12.47
CA THR A 315 -19.70 1.47 11.23
C THR A 315 -19.18 2.84 10.82
N PHE A 316 -18.54 2.89 9.66
CA PHE A 316 -18.06 4.11 9.02
C PHE A 316 -19.05 4.58 7.97
N ASP A 317 -19.23 5.89 7.87
CA ASP A 317 -19.91 6.56 6.76
C ASP A 317 -19.05 7.71 6.24
N ILE A 318 -18.99 7.91 4.93
CA ILE A 318 -18.48 9.13 4.29
C ILE A 318 -19.53 9.69 3.35
N THR A 319 -19.85 10.98 3.51
CA THR A 319 -20.76 11.72 2.64
C THR A 319 -19.99 12.79 1.88
N PHE A 320 -20.14 12.84 0.58
CA PHE A 320 -19.54 13.85 -0.28
C PHE A 320 -20.51 15.01 -0.46
N ASP A 321 -20.07 16.24 -0.15
CA ASP A 321 -20.91 17.44 -0.22
C ASP A 321 -21.26 17.78 -1.67
N ASP A 322 -20.35 17.47 -2.60
CA ASP A 322 -20.48 17.75 -4.03
C ASP A 322 -20.34 16.44 -4.84
N ALA A 323 -20.86 16.42 -6.07
CA ALA A 323 -20.64 15.33 -7.02
C ALA A 323 -19.16 15.18 -7.44
N GLY A 324 -18.81 14.04 -8.02
CA GLY A 324 -17.50 13.81 -8.64
C GLY A 324 -16.44 13.23 -7.71
N ALA A 325 -16.83 12.56 -6.63
CA ALA A 325 -15.92 11.76 -5.83
C ALA A 325 -15.85 10.32 -6.39
N GLY A 326 -14.69 9.91 -6.85
CA GLY A 326 -14.40 8.52 -7.21
C GLY A 326 -13.78 7.78 -6.02
N ALA A 327 -14.45 6.72 -5.56
CA ALA A 327 -13.90 5.79 -4.56
C ALA A 327 -13.49 4.49 -5.23
N TYR A 328 -12.32 3.96 -4.88
CA TYR A 328 -11.69 2.83 -5.57
C TYR A 328 -11.61 1.60 -4.67
N ALA A 329 -10.95 1.72 -3.52
CA ALA A 329 -10.78 0.62 -2.56
C ALA A 329 -10.71 1.12 -1.13
N PHE A 330 -11.33 0.35 -0.23
CA PHE A 330 -11.08 0.44 1.21
C PHE A 330 -9.88 -0.42 1.56
N THR A 331 -8.94 0.14 2.33
CA THR A 331 -7.80 -0.60 2.90
C THR A 331 -7.75 -0.36 4.41
N PHE A 332 -6.98 -1.18 5.11
CA PHE A 332 -7.05 -1.27 6.56
C PHE A 332 -5.65 -1.44 7.18
N GLY A 333 -5.54 -1.08 8.45
CA GLY A 333 -4.36 -1.32 9.27
C GLY A 333 -4.64 -1.24 10.76
#